data_AF-A0A318DYM6-F1
#
_entry.id   AF-A0A318DYM6-F1
#
_cell.length_a   1.000
_cell.length_b   1.000
_cell.length_c   1.000
_cell.angle_alpha   90.00
_cell.angle_beta   90.00
_cell.angle_gamma   90.00
#
_symmetry.space_group_name_H-M   'P 1'
#
loop_
_entity.id
_entity.type
_entity.pdbx_description
1 polymer ?
#
loop_
_entity_poly.entity_id
_entity_poly.type
_entity_poly.pdbx_seq_one_letter_code
_entity_poly.pdbx_strand_id
1 'polypeptide(L)'
;MSMRSHYYLSIADLAHARGPVPALSYDGAGPNDLAVAVQDAMRTPELFERWRAMQDEPDDVDPALGEIDPLATASARVADLRTDMDLVTDLPMSIVRHRLNLLIGNSWQLRDMRKG
;
A
#
# COMPACT_ATOMS: atom_id res chain seq x y z
N MET A 1 8.69 -9.02 -20.48
CA MET A 1 7.36 -8.86 -19.83
C MET A 1 7.59 -8.97 -18.34
N SER A 2 7.29 -7.92 -17.56
CA SER A 2 7.41 -7.98 -16.10
C SER A 2 6.30 -8.91 -15.57
N MET A 3 6.66 -9.93 -14.78
CA MET A 3 5.70 -10.84 -14.15
C MET A 3 5.01 -10.10 -13.00
N ARG A 4 3.72 -9.79 -13.16
CA ARG A 4 2.95 -9.04 -12.16
C ARG A 4 2.41 -9.99 -11.10
N SER A 5 2.61 -9.65 -9.84
CA SER A 5 2.07 -10.41 -8.72
C SER A 5 0.68 -9.90 -8.36
N HIS A 6 -0.20 -10.83 -7.99
CA HIS A 6 -1.51 -10.54 -7.42
C HIS A 6 -1.47 -10.86 -5.93
N TYR A 7 -1.61 -9.83 -5.11
CA TYR A 7 -1.66 -9.91 -3.66
C TYR A 7 -3.11 -9.84 -3.19
N TYR A 8 -3.54 -10.83 -2.42
CA TYR A 8 -4.85 -10.87 -1.77
C TYR A 8 -4.68 -10.50 -0.31
N LEU A 9 -5.23 -9.37 0.09
CA LEU A 9 -5.02 -8.75 1.39
C LEU A 9 -6.35 -8.71 2.14
N SER A 10 -6.28 -8.81 3.48
CA SER A 10 -7.45 -8.59 4.32
C SER A 10 -7.15 -7.62 5.45
N ILE A 11 -8.07 -6.69 5.70
CA ILE A 11 -8.01 -5.66 6.73
C ILE A 11 -9.18 -5.91 7.68
N ALA A 12 -8.88 -6.32 8.91
CA ALA A 12 -9.92 -6.70 9.88
C ALA A 12 -10.74 -5.50 10.37
N ASP A 13 -10.10 -4.35 10.55
CA ASP A 13 -10.74 -3.14 11.06
C ASP A 13 -10.26 -1.92 10.28
N LEU A 14 -10.91 -1.66 9.14
CA LEU A 14 -10.57 -0.53 8.29
C LEU A 14 -10.83 0.82 8.98
N ALA A 15 -11.81 0.87 9.89
CA ALA A 15 -12.16 2.11 10.57
C ALA A 15 -11.00 2.66 11.41
N HIS A 16 -10.19 1.78 11.99
CA HIS A 16 -9.03 2.14 12.82
C HIS A 16 -7.68 1.93 12.12
N ALA A 17 -7.66 1.45 10.88
CA ALA A 17 -6.43 1.19 10.15
C ALA A 17 -5.74 2.50 9.74
N ARG A 18 -4.64 2.84 10.42
CA ARG A 18 -3.84 4.06 10.17
C ARG A 18 -2.36 3.74 10.28
N GLY A 19 -1.56 4.44 9.47
CA GLY A 19 -0.10 4.42 9.56
C GLY A 19 0.42 5.13 10.81
N PRO A 20 1.73 4.98 11.10
CA PRO A 20 2.35 5.57 12.29
C PRO A 20 2.48 7.10 12.21
N VAL A 21 2.48 7.65 10.99
CA VAL A 21 2.57 9.10 10.75
C VAL A 21 1.22 9.59 10.22
N PRO A 22 0.46 10.39 10.99
CA PRO A 22 -0.87 10.85 10.59
C PRO A 22 -0.89 11.56 9.23
N ALA A 23 0.14 12.35 8.91
CA ALA A 23 0.23 13.09 7.65
C ALA A 23 0.39 12.18 6.40
N LEU A 24 0.82 10.93 6.57
CA LEU A 24 1.02 9.95 5.49
C LEU A 24 -0.08 8.88 5.46
N SER A 25 -0.92 8.85 6.50
CA SER A 25 -1.92 7.82 6.68
C SER A 25 -3.09 8.02 5.73
N TYR A 26 -3.76 6.92 5.40
CA TYR A 26 -5.06 6.92 4.75
C TYR A 26 -6.09 7.65 5.64
N ASP A 27 -6.92 8.52 5.05
CA ASP A 27 -7.93 9.33 5.73
C ASP A 27 -9.36 9.12 5.19
N GLY A 28 -9.56 8.22 4.23
CA GLY A 28 -10.85 7.95 3.60
C GLY A 28 -11.85 7.21 4.51
N ALA A 29 -13.05 6.99 3.96
CA ALA A 29 -14.21 6.50 4.72
C ALA A 29 -14.55 5.02 4.47
N GLY A 30 -14.00 4.39 3.43
CA GLY A 30 -14.31 2.99 3.13
C GLY A 30 -13.39 2.29 2.12
N PRO A 31 -13.72 1.04 1.75
CA PRO A 31 -12.87 0.19 0.92
C PRO A 31 -12.46 0.82 -0.41
N ASN A 32 -13.38 1.51 -1.10
CA ASN A 32 -13.06 2.13 -2.39
C ASN A 32 -11.99 3.21 -2.24
N ASP A 33 -12.10 4.07 -1.21
CA ASP A 33 -11.09 5.09 -0.94
C ASP A 33 -9.74 4.45 -0.58
N LEU A 34 -9.75 3.34 0.17
CA LEU A 34 -8.54 2.59 0.48
C LEU A 34 -7.88 2.07 -0.81
N ALA A 35 -8.67 1.49 -1.72
CA ALA A 35 -8.16 0.98 -2.99
C ALA A 35 -7.52 2.10 -3.82
N VAL A 36 -8.16 3.28 -3.89
CA VAL A 36 -7.58 4.45 -4.56
C VAL A 36 -6.26 4.86 -3.92
N ALA A 37 -6.22 5.03 -2.59
CA ALA A 37 -5.01 5.44 -1.88
C ALA A 37 -3.85 4.44 -2.07
N VAL A 38 -4.14 3.14 -2.00
CA VAL A 38 -3.13 2.09 -2.22
C VAL A 38 -2.67 2.07 -3.66
N GLN A 39 -3.58 2.21 -4.63
CA GLN A 39 -3.21 2.28 -6.04
C GLN A 39 -2.27 3.46 -6.31
N ASP A 40 -2.62 4.65 -5.83
CA ASP A 40 -1.82 5.85 -6.02
C ASP A 40 -0.44 5.70 -5.38
N ALA A 41 -0.37 5.14 -4.16
CA ALA A 41 0.90 4.85 -3.47
C ALA A 41 1.83 3.86 -4.19
N MET A 42 1.31 3.05 -5.12
CA MET A 42 2.12 2.20 -5.99
C MET A 42 2.47 2.89 -7.30
N ARG A 43 1.58 3.73 -7.83
CA ARG A 43 1.75 4.37 -9.14
C ARG A 43 2.64 5.60 -9.11
N THR A 44 2.74 6.26 -7.97
CA THR A 44 3.44 7.54 -7.85
C THR A 44 4.49 7.51 -6.75
N PRO A 45 5.54 8.33 -6.85
CA PRO A 45 6.57 8.42 -5.81
C PRO A 45 6.12 9.29 -4.63
N GLU A 46 4.96 9.96 -4.69
CA GLU A 46 4.60 11.04 -3.76
C GLU A 46 4.58 10.60 -2.29
N LEU A 47 3.98 9.43 -2.00
CA LEU A 47 3.95 8.92 -0.62
C LEU A 47 5.36 8.61 -0.11
N PHE A 48 6.20 8.02 -0.96
CA PHE A 48 7.58 7.70 -0.63
C PHE A 48 8.42 8.95 -0.40
N GLU A 49 8.38 9.92 -1.30
CA GLU A 49 9.18 11.14 -1.18
C GLU A 49 8.77 11.96 0.05
N ARG A 50 7.48 12.02 0.36
CA ARG A 50 6.99 12.66 1.58
C ARG A 50 7.49 11.95 2.84
N TRP A 51 7.50 10.61 2.84
CA TRP A 51 8.08 9.84 3.95
C TRP A 51 9.60 10.02 4.04
N ARG A 52 10.31 9.97 2.91
CA ARG A 52 11.76 10.13 2.82
C ARG A 52 12.20 11.47 3.37
N ALA A 53 11.49 12.54 3.02
CA ALA A 53 11.74 13.89 3.53
C ALA A 53 11.52 14.05 5.05
N MET A 54 10.87 13.08 5.71
CA MET A 54 10.70 13.05 7.17
C MET A 54 11.79 12.24 7.90
N GLN A 55 12.71 11.59 7.18
CA GLN A 55 13.81 10.87 7.82
C GLN A 55 14.89 11.84 8.29
N ASP A 56 15.68 11.46 9.29
CA ASP A 56 16.77 12.28 9.82
C ASP A 56 17.84 12.57 8.74
N GLU A 57 18.11 11.59 7.88
CA GLU A 57 19.03 11.67 6.74
C GLU A 57 18.31 11.23 5.45
N PRO A 58 17.51 12.11 4.80
CA PRO A 58 16.69 11.76 3.63
C PRO A 58 17.47 11.27 2.40
N ASP A 59 18.73 11.70 2.28
CA ASP A 59 19.61 11.35 1.16
C ASP A 59 20.27 9.97 1.34
N ASP A 60 20.30 9.45 2.56
CA ASP A 60 20.83 8.12 2.89
C ASP A 60 19.77 7.02 2.78
N VAL A 61 18.52 7.39 2.55
CA VAL A 61 17.43 6.44 2.26
C VAL A 61 17.66 5.79 0.91
N ASP A 62 17.64 4.45 0.88
CA ASP A 62 17.79 3.65 -0.34
C ASP A 62 16.75 4.08 -1.41
N PRO A 63 17.20 4.60 -2.58
CA PRO A 63 16.30 4.99 -3.67
C PRO A 63 15.47 3.83 -4.22
N ALA A 64 15.93 2.58 -4.07
CA ALA A 64 15.18 1.40 -4.52
C ALA A 64 13.85 1.22 -3.75
N LEU A 65 13.72 1.78 -2.53
CA LEU A 65 12.41 1.81 -1.84
C LEU A 65 11.38 2.73 -2.55
N GLY A 66 11.86 3.60 -3.46
CA GLY A 66 11.08 4.55 -4.23
C GLY A 66 10.56 4.02 -5.57
N GLU A 67 10.78 2.73 -5.90
CA GLU A 67 10.21 2.16 -7.13
C GLU A 67 8.68 2.30 -7.17
N ILE A 68 8.18 2.47 -8.40
CA ILE A 68 6.76 2.66 -8.72
C ILE A 68 6.36 1.72 -9.84
N ASP A 69 5.06 1.44 -9.91
CA ASP A 69 4.43 0.70 -10.98
C ASP A 69 3.23 1.52 -11.48
N PRO A 70 3.40 2.30 -12.56
CA PRO A 70 2.34 3.15 -13.12
C PRO A 70 1.08 2.38 -13.56
N LEU A 71 1.18 1.06 -13.74
CA LEU A 71 0.08 0.20 -14.15
C LEU A 71 -0.55 -0.53 -12.95
N ALA A 72 -0.10 -0.30 -11.71
CA ALA A 72 -0.63 -0.98 -10.53
C ALA A 72 -2.14 -0.80 -10.44
N THR A 73 -2.88 -1.82 -10.03
CA THR A 73 -4.33 -1.71 -9.85
C THR A 73 -4.70 -2.27 -8.50
N ALA A 74 -5.56 -1.57 -7.77
CA ALA A 74 -6.12 -2.05 -6.52
C ALA A 74 -7.65 -2.00 -6.59
N SER A 75 -8.30 -3.00 -6.00
CA SER A 75 -9.74 -2.99 -5.76
C SER A 75 -9.99 -3.54 -4.36
N ALA A 76 -11.00 -3.01 -3.68
CA ALA A 76 -11.34 -3.47 -2.34
C ALA A 76 -12.84 -3.52 -2.15
N ARG A 77 -13.28 -4.39 -1.26
CA ARG A 77 -14.70 -4.61 -0.95
C ARG A 77 -14.89 -5.03 0.49
N VAL A 78 -16.08 -4.74 1.02
CA VAL A 78 -16.52 -5.33 2.29
C VAL A 78 -16.77 -6.81 2.08
N ALA A 79 -16.25 -7.64 2.98
CA ALA A 79 -16.47 -9.07 3.06
C ALA A 79 -16.79 -9.43 4.51
N ASP A 80 -18.09 -9.45 4.84
CA ASP A 80 -18.57 -9.62 6.22
C ASP A 80 -17.99 -8.52 7.15
N LEU A 81 -17.29 -8.90 8.23
CA LEU A 81 -16.73 -7.96 9.21
C LEU A 81 -15.35 -7.40 8.84
N ARG A 82 -14.87 -7.62 7.61
CA ARG A 82 -13.54 -7.16 7.16
C ARG A 82 -13.60 -6.53 5.77
N THR A 83 -12.50 -5.92 5.37
CA THR A 83 -12.26 -5.49 4.00
C THR A 83 -11.27 -6.44 3.34
N ASP A 84 -11.63 -6.99 2.18
CA ASP A 84 -10.70 -7.72 1.32
C ASP A 84 -10.23 -6.78 0.20
N MET A 85 -8.93 -6.84 -0.13
CA MET A 85 -8.30 -6.02 -1.15
C MET A 85 -7.42 -6.86 -2.09
N ASP A 86 -7.64 -6.66 -3.37
CA ASP A 86 -6.91 -7.29 -4.48
C ASP A 86 -5.96 -6.24 -5.07
N LEU A 87 -4.66 -6.49 -5.00
CA LEU A 87 -3.61 -5.62 -5.54
C LEU A 87 -2.82 -6.36 -6.62
N VAL A 88 -2.74 -5.79 -7.82
CA VAL A 88 -1.91 -6.30 -8.92
C VAL A 88 -0.81 -5.30 -9.23
N THR A 89 0.44 -5.74 -9.07
CA THR A 89 1.62 -4.91 -9.32
C THR A 89 2.86 -5.76 -9.62
N ASP A 90 3.84 -5.21 -10.34
CA ASP A 90 5.18 -5.83 -10.45
C ASP A 90 6.15 -5.41 -9.34
N LEU A 91 5.72 -4.54 -8.42
CA LEU A 91 6.52 -4.17 -7.25
C LEU A 91 6.75 -5.38 -6.33
N PRO A 92 7.97 -5.51 -5.75
CA PRO A 92 8.27 -6.54 -4.78
C PRO A 92 7.47 -6.33 -3.48
N MET A 93 7.19 -7.43 -2.77
CA MET A 93 6.43 -7.42 -1.52
C MET A 93 7.03 -6.50 -0.44
N SER A 94 8.34 -6.24 -0.45
CA SER A 94 8.99 -5.29 0.47
C SER A 94 8.45 -3.87 0.28
N ILE A 95 8.31 -3.42 -0.96
CA ILE A 95 7.79 -2.09 -1.30
C ILE A 95 6.30 -2.03 -1.02
N VAL A 96 5.54 -3.06 -1.44
CA VAL A 96 4.10 -3.15 -1.15
C VAL A 96 3.85 -3.05 0.36
N ARG A 97 4.57 -3.83 1.17
CA ARG A 97 4.48 -3.80 2.64
C ARG A 97 4.78 -2.40 3.18
N HIS A 98 5.84 -1.77 2.69
CA HIS A 98 6.24 -0.46 3.15
C HIS A 98 5.13 0.58 2.87
N ARG A 99 4.58 0.64 1.64
CA ARG A 99 3.47 1.54 1.29
C ARG A 99 2.22 1.28 2.13
N LEU A 100 1.84 0.01 2.31
CA LEU A 100 0.71 -0.35 3.17
C LEU A 100 0.92 0.10 4.62
N ASN A 101 2.13 -0.08 5.16
CA ASN A 101 2.43 0.32 6.52
C ASN A 101 2.38 1.84 6.72
N LEU A 102 2.78 2.62 5.71
CA LEU A 102 2.63 4.09 5.74
C LEU A 102 1.16 4.52 5.73
N LEU A 103 0.31 3.85 4.95
CA LEU A 103 -1.10 4.21 4.81
C LEU A 103 -1.96 3.72 5.99
N ILE A 104 -1.87 2.44 6.31
CA ILE A 104 -2.81 1.73 7.18
C ILE A 104 -2.16 0.97 8.33
N GLY A 105 -0.85 1.12 8.51
CA GLY A 105 -0.09 0.45 9.56
C GLY A 105 -0.05 -1.06 9.37
N ASN A 106 0.03 -1.80 10.48
CA ASN A 106 0.11 -3.27 10.48
C ASN A 106 -1.27 -3.95 10.46
N SER A 107 -2.35 -3.22 10.19
CA SER A 107 -3.75 -3.65 10.31
C SER A 107 -4.23 -4.54 9.16
N TRP A 108 -3.32 -5.21 8.47
CA TRP A 108 -3.59 -6.03 7.29
C TRP A 108 -2.86 -7.38 7.36
N GLN A 109 -3.39 -8.35 6.63
CA GLN A 109 -2.80 -9.67 6.48
C GLN A 109 -2.72 -10.02 5.00
N LEU A 110 -1.61 -10.62 4.58
CA LEU A 110 -1.51 -11.28 3.27
C LEU A 110 -2.19 -12.65 3.37
N ARG A 111 -3.25 -12.84 2.58
CA ARG A 111 -4.01 -14.10 2.52
C ARG A 111 -3.44 -15.06 1.50
N ASP A 112 -3.10 -14.56 0.32
CA ASP A 112 -2.53 -15.32 -0.78
C ASP A 112 -1.71 -14.37 -1.67
N MET A 113 -0.77 -14.93 -2.42
CA MET A 113 -0.01 -14.22 -3.44
C MET A 113 0.20 -15.14 -4.63
N ARG A 114 -0.22 -14.67 -5.81
CA ARG A 114 0.00 -15.38 -7.07
C ARG A 114 0.99 -14.62 -7.91
N LYS A 115 2.09 -15.26 -8.27
CA LYS A 115 2.99 -14.73 -9.31
C LYS A 115 2.35 -15.01 -10.67
N GLY A 116 2.08 -13.96 -11.43
CA GLY A 116 1.77 -14.06 -12.86
C GLY A 116 3.01 -14.29 -13.69
#